data_AF-A0A4Y2U919-F1
#
_entry.id   AF-A0A4Y2U919-F1
#
_cell.length_a   1.000
_cell.length_b   1.000
_cell.length_c   1.000
_cell.angle_alpha   90.00
_cell.angle_beta   90.00
_cell.angle_gamma   90.00
#
_symmetry.space_group_name_H-M   'P 1'
#
loop_
_entity.id
_entity.type
_entity.pdbx_description
1 polymer ?
#
loop_
_entity_poly.entity_id
_entity_poly.type
_entity_poly.pdbx_seq_one_letter_code
_entity_poly.pdbx_strand_id
1 'polypeptide(L)'
;MYLNRKILIKLDAMYLHYEMKSEQKIKPRTRVIQVGERVRTKFLVNNKLNWKLGVVTQKLSHLHYIVKLDEGREVKRHINQMQKSAIQKEEVISNASNSKPSFSELQS
;
A
#
# COMPACT_ATOMS: atom_id res chain seq x y z
N MET A 1 14.40 9.98 -36.38
CA MET A 1 15.32 9.65 -35.28
C MET A 1 14.52 9.49 -33.97
N TYR A 2 13.71 8.44 -33.81
CA TYR A 2 12.63 8.38 -32.79
C TYR A 2 12.75 7.27 -31.73
N LEU A 3 13.77 6.40 -31.80
CA LEU A 3 14.04 5.47 -30.71
C LEU A 3 15.48 5.66 -30.27
N ASN A 4 15.64 6.08 -29.02
CA ASN A 4 16.91 6.22 -28.32
C ASN A 4 17.56 4.84 -28.05
N ARG A 5 17.63 3.98 -29.07
CA ARG A 5 18.18 2.63 -29.01
C ARG A 5 19.52 2.61 -29.75
N LYS A 6 20.55 2.15 -29.04
CA LYS A 6 21.82 1.78 -29.68
C LYS A 6 21.55 0.60 -30.60
N ILE A 7 21.77 0.78 -31.90
CA ILE A 7 21.80 -0.32 -32.86
C ILE A 7 23.18 -0.96 -32.70
N LEU A 8 23.22 -2.16 -32.12
CA LEU A 8 24.45 -2.93 -31.98
C LEU A 8 24.70 -3.67 -33.29
N ILE A 9 25.88 -3.47 -33.86
CA ILE A 9 26.30 -4.13 -35.10
C ILE A 9 27.14 -5.37 -34.78
N LYS A 10 27.31 -6.26 -35.77
CA LYS A 10 28.11 -7.48 -35.63
C LYS A 10 29.56 -7.21 -35.16
N LEU A 11 30.08 -6.03 -35.48
CA LEU A 11 31.39 -5.53 -35.06
C LEU A 11 31.45 -5.20 -33.57
N ASP A 12 30.37 -4.73 -32.94
CA ASP A 12 30.30 -4.51 -31.48
C ASP A 12 30.37 -5.83 -30.71
N ALA A 13 29.96 -6.95 -31.32
CA ALA A 13 30.05 -8.28 -30.73
C ALA A 13 31.46 -8.88 -30.80
N MET A 14 32.35 -8.33 -31.63
CA MET A 14 33.73 -8.79 -31.77
C MET A 14 34.66 -8.21 -30.71
N TYR A 15 34.28 -7.11 -30.05
CA TYR A 15 34.99 -6.61 -28.89
C TYR A 15 34.59 -7.41 -27.65
N LEU A 16 35.59 -7.96 -26.94
CA LEU A 16 35.40 -8.55 -25.62
C LEU A 16 34.68 -7.51 -24.76
N HIS A 17 33.40 -7.74 -24.45
CA HIS A 17 32.65 -6.88 -23.57
C HIS A 17 33.36 -6.95 -22.21
N TYR A 18 34.24 -5.98 -21.95
CA TYR A 18 34.69 -5.65 -20.61
C TYR A 18 33.41 -5.58 -19.78
N GLU A 19 33.29 -6.47 -18.79
CA GLU A 19 32.22 -6.38 -17.82
C GLU A 19 32.38 -5.01 -17.15
N MET A 20 31.62 -4.02 -17.64
CA MET A 20 31.43 -2.80 -16.91
C MET A 20 30.82 -3.25 -15.60
N LYS A 21 31.62 -3.34 -14.53
CA LYS A 21 31.14 -3.63 -13.19
C LYS A 21 29.96 -2.72 -13.01
N SER A 22 28.75 -3.28 -12.98
CA SER A 22 27.55 -2.46 -12.90
C SER A 22 27.72 -1.67 -11.63
N GLU A 23 27.97 -0.36 -11.74
CA GLU A 23 28.00 0.52 -10.58
C GLU A 23 26.74 0.19 -9.81
N GLN A 24 26.89 -0.19 -8.54
CA GLN A 24 25.76 -0.51 -7.68
C GLN A 24 24.93 0.77 -7.62
N LYS A 25 23.94 0.90 -8.52
CA LYS A 25 23.10 2.07 -8.60
C LYS A 25 22.48 2.23 -7.23
N ILE A 26 22.87 3.29 -6.53
CA ILE A 26 22.32 3.67 -5.24
C ILE A 26 20.81 3.73 -5.47
N LYS A 27 20.08 2.73 -4.97
CA LYS A 27 18.63 2.66 -5.20
C LYS A 27 18.06 3.91 -4.55
N PRO A 28 17.32 4.75 -5.28
CA PRO A 28 16.77 5.97 -4.72
C PRO A 28 15.93 5.60 -3.50
N ARG A 29 16.09 6.37 -2.40
CA ARG A 29 15.38 6.14 -1.14
C ARG A 29 13.88 6.09 -1.42
N THR A 30 13.36 4.86 -1.46
CA THR A 30 11.95 4.63 -1.72
C THR A 30 11.22 4.85 -0.40
N ARG A 31 10.06 5.51 -0.45
CA ARG A 31 9.18 5.63 0.73
C ARG A 31 8.88 4.23 1.27
N VAL A 32 8.79 4.07 2.57
CA VAL A 32 8.42 2.79 3.20
C VAL A 32 7.17 3.00 4.02
N ILE A 33 6.19 2.13 3.80
CA ILE A 33 4.94 2.07 4.55
C ILE A 33 4.97 0.77 5.35
N GLN A 34 4.69 0.87 6.65
CA GLN A 34 4.70 -0.30 7.53
C GLN A 34 3.37 -1.05 7.45
N VAL A 35 3.40 -2.34 7.79
CA VAL A 35 2.18 -3.14 7.97
C VAL A 35 1.43 -2.61 9.20
N GLY A 36 0.10 -2.53 9.12
CA GLY A 36 -0.75 -1.88 10.12
C GLY A 36 -0.90 -0.37 9.94
N GLU A 37 -0.13 0.24 9.04
CA GLU A 37 -0.17 1.68 8.84
C GLU A 37 -1.43 2.10 8.06
N ARG A 38 -2.02 3.23 8.47
CA ARG A 38 -3.21 3.80 7.86
C ARG A 38 -2.85 4.53 6.58
N VAL A 39 -3.53 4.20 5.49
CA VAL A 39 -3.21 4.71 4.15
C VAL A 39 -4.44 5.11 3.38
N ARG A 40 -4.28 6.10 2.50
CA ARG A 40 -5.20 6.35 1.39
C ARG A 40 -4.66 5.72 0.11
N THR A 41 -5.55 5.11 -0.65
CA THR A 41 -5.26 4.39 -1.88
C THR A 41 -6.01 5.03 -3.04
N LYS A 42 -5.33 5.16 -4.18
CA LYS A 42 -5.86 5.79 -5.38
C LYS A 42 -6.76 4.81 -6.13
N PHE A 43 -7.97 5.23 -6.45
CA PHE A 43 -8.96 4.50 -7.23
C PHE A 43 -9.45 5.35 -8.39
N LEU A 44 -9.79 4.69 -9.49
CA LEU A 44 -10.51 5.30 -10.61
C LEU A 44 -11.93 4.74 -10.60
N VAL A 45 -12.91 5.60 -10.36
CA VAL A 45 -14.34 5.25 -10.35
C VAL A 45 -15.05 6.24 -11.25
N ASN A 46 -15.81 5.74 -12.23
CA ASN A 46 -16.52 6.55 -13.23
C ASN A 46 -15.61 7.62 -13.89
N ASN A 47 -14.41 7.20 -14.30
CA ASN A 47 -13.38 8.07 -14.88
C ASN A 47 -12.91 9.23 -13.98
N LYS A 48 -13.28 9.22 -12.69
CA LYS A 48 -12.85 10.20 -11.68
C LYS A 48 -11.92 9.54 -10.67
N LEU A 49 -10.87 10.27 -10.32
CA LEU A 49 -9.84 9.83 -9.41
C LEU A 49 -10.29 10.08 -7.98
N ASN A 50 -10.49 9.01 -7.23
CA ASN A 50 -10.97 9.02 -5.86
C ASN A 50 -9.94 8.38 -4.93
N TRP A 51 -9.85 8.87 -3.70
CA TRP A 51 -9.01 8.29 -2.67
C TRP A 51 -9.88 7.49 -1.70
N LYS A 52 -9.53 6.21 -1.47
CA LYS A 52 -10.19 5.36 -0.48
C LYS A 52 -9.25 5.08 0.68
N LEU A 53 -9.78 5.11 1.90
CA LEU A 53 -9.01 4.80 3.12
C LEU A 53 -8.96 3.30 3.36
N GLY A 54 -7.87 2.87 4.01
CA GLY A 54 -7.63 1.49 4.37
C GLY A 54 -6.38 1.31 5.25
N VAL A 55 -6.10 0.08 5.61
CA VAL A 55 -4.94 -0.32 6.42
C VAL A 55 -4.06 -1.26 5.62
N VAL A 56 -2.75 -1.08 5.67
CA VAL A 56 -1.81 -2.01 5.04
C VAL A 56 -1.81 -3.34 5.79
N THR A 57 -2.19 -4.42 5.13
CA THR A 57 -2.23 -5.76 5.74
C THR A 57 -0.93 -6.51 5.50
N GLN A 58 -0.30 -6.35 4.34
CA GLN A 58 0.92 -7.10 4.00
C GLN A 58 1.81 -6.33 3.03
N LYS A 59 3.13 -6.49 3.17
CA LYS A 59 4.12 -6.05 2.17
C LYS A 59 4.51 -7.25 1.30
N LEU A 60 4.28 -7.15 -0.01
CA LEU A 60 4.57 -8.24 -0.96
C LEU A 60 5.97 -8.12 -1.57
N SER A 61 6.44 -6.89 -1.81
CA SER A 61 7.79 -6.62 -2.34
C SER A 61 8.25 -5.23 -1.93
N HIS A 62 9.34 -4.74 -2.54
CA HIS A 62 9.82 -3.37 -2.32
C HIS A 62 8.75 -2.29 -2.58
N LEU A 63 7.90 -2.48 -3.61
CA LEU A 63 6.94 -1.47 -4.07
C LEU A 63 5.47 -1.89 -3.96
N HIS A 64 5.20 -3.17 -3.69
CA HIS A 64 3.85 -3.73 -3.69
C HIS A 64 3.36 -4.08 -2.29
N TYR A 65 2.12 -3.70 -2.00
CA TYR A 65 1.46 -3.90 -0.73
C TYR A 65 0.04 -4.43 -0.94
N ILE A 66 -0.49 -5.15 0.04
CA ILE A 66 -1.91 -5.46 0.18
C ILE A 66 -2.50 -4.48 1.19
N VAL A 67 -3.61 -3.86 0.80
CA VAL A 67 -4.35 -2.91 1.63
C VAL A 67 -5.76 -3.44 1.82
N LYS A 68 -6.20 -3.55 3.07
CA LYS A 68 -7.59 -3.79 3.43
C LYS A 68 -8.32 -2.46 3.54
N LEU A 69 -9.25 -2.21 2.63
CA LEU A 69 -10.08 -1.01 2.64
C LEU A 69 -11.05 -1.05 3.82
N ASP A 70 -11.57 0.11 4.20
CA ASP A 70 -12.64 0.18 5.20
C ASP A 70 -13.93 -0.52 4.76
N GLU A 71 -14.14 -0.60 3.45
CA GLU A 71 -15.20 -1.39 2.81
C GLU A 71 -15.01 -2.91 2.99
N GLY A 72 -13.91 -3.36 3.59
CA GLY A 72 -13.61 -4.76 3.89
C GLY A 72 -12.88 -5.52 2.78
N ARG A 73 -12.79 -4.96 1.57
CA ARG A 73 -12.07 -5.59 0.45
C ARG A 73 -10.55 -5.41 0.55
N GLU A 74 -9.82 -6.43 0.15
CA GLU A 74 -8.36 -6.38 0.04
C GLU A 74 -7.92 -6.10 -1.39
N VAL A 75 -6.97 -5.18 -1.55
CA VAL A 75 -6.46 -4.78 -2.86
C VAL A 75 -4.95 -4.72 -2.88
N LYS A 76 -4.35 -5.22 -3.96
CA LYS A 76 -2.93 -5.02 -4.24
C LYS A 76 -2.69 -3.62 -4.79
N ARG A 77 -1.74 -2.87 -4.22
CA ARG A 77 -1.40 -1.50 -4.60
C ARG A 77 0.10 -1.30 -4.70
N HIS A 78 0.48 -0.47 -5.67
CA HIS A 78 1.85 0.03 -5.80
C HIS A 78 2.04 1.26 -4.91
N ILE A 79 3.25 1.49 -4.39
CA ILE A 79 3.52 2.60 -3.47
C ILE A 79 3.14 3.99 -4.00
N ASN A 80 3.27 4.21 -5.31
CA ASN A 80 2.85 5.48 -5.95
C ASN A 80 1.34 5.71 -5.94
N GLN A 81 0.55 4.67 -5.73
CA GLN A 81 -0.91 4.73 -5.60
C GLN A 81 -1.34 4.84 -4.14
N MET A 82 -0.40 4.89 -3.20
CA MET A 82 -0.63 4.91 -1.77
C MET A 82 -0.05 6.16 -1.15
N GLN A 83 -0.71 6.68 -0.12
CA GLN A 83 -0.16 7.76 0.71
C GLN A 83 -0.52 7.49 2.16
N LYS A 84 0.41 7.82 3.06
CA LYS A 84 0.16 7.76 4.51
C LYS A 84 -0.95 8.73 4.86
N SER A 85 -1.85 8.31 5.73
CA SER A 85 -2.94 9.14 6.25
C SER A 85 -2.80 9.23 7.76
N ALA A 86 -2.92 10.44 8.32
CA ALA A 86 -2.96 10.66 9.76
C ALA A 86 -4.36 10.41 10.38
N ILE A 87 -5.37 10.18 9.53
CA ILE A 87 -6.76 9.99 9.95
C ILE A 87 -6.91 8.59 10.56
N GLN A 88 -6.85 8.50 11.88
CA GLN A 88 -7.10 7.26 12.61
C GLN A 88 -8.55 6.82 12.38
N LYS A 89 -8.79 5.50 12.29
CA LYS A 89 -10.16 4.99 12.28
C LYS A 89 -10.70 5.17 13.69
N GLU A 90 -11.82 5.89 13.83
CA GLU A 90 -12.53 5.95 15.11
C GLU A 90 -12.94 4.52 15.47
N GLU A 91 -12.34 4.00 16.54
CA GLU A 91 -12.78 2.76 17.14
C GLU A 91 -14.15 3.05 17.76
N VAL A 92 -15.21 2.54 17.12
CA VAL A 92 -16.54 2.55 17.70
C VAL A 92 -16.50 1.58 18.88
N ILE A 93 -16.17 2.11 20.06
CA ILE A 93 -16.29 1.37 21.32
C ILE A 93 -17.79 1.19 21.56
N SER A 94 -18.33 0.04 21.16
CA SER A 94 -19.69 -0.35 21.55
C SER A 94 -19.67 -0.66 23.05
N ASN A 95 -19.92 0.35 23.88
CA ASN A 95 -20.18 0.18 25.30
C ASN A 95 -21.54 -0.53 25.46
N ALA A 96 -21.54 -1.86 25.34
CA ALA A 96 -22.65 -2.67 25.80
C ALA A 96 -22.63 -2.60 27.34
N SER A 97 -23.38 -1.65 27.88
CA SER A 97 -23.65 -1.55 29.31
C SER A 97 -24.46 -2.78 29.72
N ASN A 98 -23.86 -3.65 30.53
CA ASN A 98 -24.59 -4.69 31.24
C ASN A 98 -25.59 -4.02 32.19
N SER A 99 -26.86 -3.95 31.78
CA SER A 99 -27.96 -3.65 32.67
C SER A 99 -28.12 -4.82 33.65
N LYS A 100 -27.75 -4.59 34.91
CA LYS A 100 -28.22 -5.42 36.03
C LYS A 100 -29.73 -5.23 36.15
N PRO A 101 -30.58 -6.27 36.06
CA PRO A 101 -31.93 -6.16 36.57
C PRO A 101 -31.88 -6.32 38.10
N SER A 102 -32.16 -5.24 38.83
CA SER A 102 -32.58 -5.37 40.23
C SER A 102 -34.02 -5.86 40.23
N PHE A 103 -34.24 -7.09 40.68
CA PHE A 103 -35.57 -7.53 41.08
C PHE A 103 -35.65 -7.42 42.60
N SER A 104 -36.39 -6.41 43.04
CA SER A 104 -36.84 -6.25 44.42
C SER A 104 -38.02 -7.20 44.65
N GLU A 105 -37.79 -8.29 45.38
CA GLU A 105 -38.86 -9.12 45.93
C GLU A 105 -39.27 -8.56 47.31
N LEU A 106 -40.43 -7.90 47.30
CA LEU A 106 -41.29 -7.68 48.46
C LEU A 106 -42.30 -8.82 48.51
N GLN A 107 -42.41 -9.48 49.68
CA GLN A 107 -43.53 -10.23 50.29
C GLN A 107 -42.94 -11.38 51.13
N SER A 108 -43.39 -11.71 52.34
CA SER A 108 -44.49 -11.27 53.20
C SER A 108 -44.10 -11.54 54.66
#